data_AF-A0A924WB56-F1
#
_entry.id   AF-A0A924WB56-F1
#
_cell.length_a   1.000
_cell.length_b   1.000
_cell.length_c   1.000
_cell.angle_alpha   90.00
_cell.angle_beta   90.00
_cell.angle_gamma   90.00
#
_symmetry.space_group_name_H-M   'P 1'
#
loop_
_entity.id
_entity.type
_entity.pdbx_description
1 polymer ?
#
loop_
_entity_poly.entity_id
_entity_poly.type
_entity_poly.pdbx_seq_one_letter_code
_entity_poly.pdbx_strand_id
1 'polypeptide(L)' 'MSTATSERIILTVDKSKKKAFVAMLKLFDFVRVETPEDVLDRFIQRAPKNVPLTEEDILNEVMEHRYGTAQ' A
#
# COMPACT_ATOMS: atom_id res chain seq x y z
N MET A 1 -25.71 17.43 8.96
CA MET A 1 -24.36 17.14 8.43
C MET A 1 -24.46 15.86 7.61
N SER A 2 -24.37 15.94 6.29
CA SER A 2 -24.43 14.75 5.41
C SER A 2 -23.09 14.02 5.49
N THR A 3 -23.09 12.79 6.00
CA THR A 3 -21.93 11.89 5.91
C THR A 3 -21.74 11.49 4.46
N ALA A 4 -20.72 12.04 3.80
CA ALA A 4 -20.35 11.65 2.46
C ALA A 4 -19.93 10.17 2.45
N THR A 5 -20.80 9.30 1.96
CA THR A 5 -20.53 7.87 1.82
C THR A 5 -19.59 7.68 0.62
N SER A 6 -18.31 7.44 0.88
CA SER A 6 -17.32 7.17 -0.16
C SER A 6 -17.51 5.75 -0.71
N GLU A 7 -17.70 5.62 -2.02
CA GLU A 7 -17.75 4.32 -2.71
C GLU A 7 -16.38 3.94 -3.30
N ARG A 8 -16.03 2.65 -3.28
CA ARG A 8 -14.74 2.14 -3.77
C ARG A 8 -14.94 1.28 -5.01
N ILE A 9 -14.23 1.62 -6.09
CA ILE A 9 -14.20 0.85 -7.33
C ILE A 9 -12.79 0.29 -7.54
N ILE A 10 -12.67 -1.01 -7.84
CA ILE A 10 -11.40 -1.67 -8.19
C ILE A 10 -11.38 -1.89 -9.70
N LEU A 11 -10.36 -1.36 -10.38
CA LEU A 11 -10.20 -1.45 -11.83
C LEU A 11 -8.90 -2.18 -12.17
N THR A 12 -8.98 -3.11 -13.11
CA THR A 12 -7.81 -3.80 -13.68
C THR A 12 -7.45 -3.15 -15.02
N VAL A 13 -6.18 -2.80 -15.20
CA VAL A 13 -5.70 -2.10 -16.39
C VAL A 13 -4.40 -2.73 -16.87
N ASP A 14 -4.19 -2.77 -18.18
CA ASP A 14 -2.93 -3.20 -18.77
C ASP A 14 -1.75 -2.40 -18.20
N LYS A 15 -0.66 -3.10 -17.84
CA LYS A 15 0.53 -2.47 -17.23
C LYS A 15 1.14 -1.38 -18.12
N SER A 16 1.10 -1.55 -19.44
CA SER A 16 1.59 -0.56 -20.42
C SER A 16 0.77 0.73 -20.45
N LYS A 17 -0.53 0.65 -20.08
CA LYS A 17 -1.47 1.78 -20.11
C LYS A 17 -1.61 2.46 -18.74
N LYS A 18 -1.11 1.85 -17.66
CA LYS A 18 -1.25 2.35 -16.27
C LYS A 18 -0.87 3.83 -16.13
N LYS A 19 0.27 4.26 -16.70
CA LYS A 19 0.76 5.64 -16.55
C LYS A 19 -0.19 6.67 -17.19
N ALA A 20 -0.65 6.39 -18.41
CA ALA A 20 -1.59 7.24 -19.14
C ALA A 20 -2.96 7.27 -18.44
N PHE A 21 -3.42 6.13 -17.94
CA PHE A 21 -4.67 6.02 -17.21
C PHE A 21 -4.67 6.81 -15.91
N VAL A 22 -3.59 6.73 -15.12
CA VAL A 22 -3.45 7.54 -13.88
C VAL A 22 -3.38 9.04 -14.22
N ALA A 23 -2.69 9.42 -15.29
CA ALA A 23 -2.66 10.81 -15.73
C ALA A 23 -4.05 11.32 -16.12
N MET A 24 -4.84 10.50 -16.83
CA MET A 24 -6.25 10.79 -17.14
C MET A 24 -7.09 10.95 -15.87
N LEU A 25 -6.95 10.05 -14.89
CA LEU A 25 -7.70 10.14 -13.63
C LEU A 25 -7.39 11.41 -12.85
N LYS A 26 -6.13 11.88 -12.87
CA LYS A 26 -5.73 13.15 -12.25
C LYS A 26 -6.34 14.39 -12.89
N LEU A 27 -6.85 14.30 -14.13
CA LEU A 27 -7.57 15.39 -14.77
C LEU A 27 -9.00 15.55 -14.21
N PHE A 28 -9.51 14.55 -13.51
CA PHE A 28 -10.83 14.60 -12.88
C PHE A 28 -10.69 15.00 -11.41
N ASP A 29 -11.17 16.20 -11.07
CA ASP A 29 -11.06 16.80 -9.73
C ASP A 29 -11.89 16.07 -8.64
N PHE A 30 -12.70 15.09 -9.04
CA PHE A 30 -13.49 14.26 -8.12
C PHE A 30 -12.86 12.90 -7.81
N VAL A 31 -11.72 12.56 -8.42
CA VAL A 31 -11.09 11.25 -8.24
C VAL A 31 -9.82 11.38 -7.41
N ARG A 32 -9.88 10.90 -6.16
CA ARG A 32 -8.67 10.67 -5.36
C ARG A 32 -7.99 9.39 -5.81
N VAL A 33 -6.84 9.51 -6.45
CA VAL A 33 -5.99 8.36 -6.80
C VAL A 33 -5.04 8.08 -5.64
N GLU A 34 -5.23 6.92 -4.99
CA GLU A 34 -4.30 6.42 -3.97
C GLU A 34 -3.27 5.50 -4.64
N THR A 35 -1.99 5.77 -4.43
CA THR A 35 -0.91 4.91 -4.91
C THR A 35 -0.65 3.75 -3.93
N PRO A 36 0.04 2.68 -4.36
CA PRO A 36 0.46 1.63 -3.44
C PRO A 36 1.30 2.17 -2.27
N GLU A 37 2.12 3.19 -2.51
CA GLU A 37 2.92 3.86 -1.48
C GLU A 37 2.01 4.58 -0.46
N ASP A 38 0.95 5.25 -0.92
CA ASP A 38 -0.04 5.89 -0.02
C ASP A 38 -0.77 4.87 0.87
N VAL A 39 -0.92 3.63 0.41
CA VAL A 39 -1.48 2.53 1.21
C VAL A 39 -0.45 2.06 2.23
N LEU A 40 0.81 1.93 1.83
CA LEU A 40 1.91 1.49 2.68
C LEU A 40 2.16 2.49 3.83
N ASP A 41 2.22 3.79 3.52
CA ASP A 41 2.43 4.85 4.51
C ASP A 41 1.31 4.86 5.55
N ARG A 42 0.06 4.66 5.11
CA ARG A 42 -1.09 4.58 6.02
C ARG A 42 -1.03 3.34 6.89
N PHE A 43 -0.51 2.23 6.36
CA PHE A 43 -0.28 1.01 7.13
C PHE A 43 0.80 1.24 8.19
N ILE A 44 1.95 1.83 7.82
CA ILE A 44 3.04 2.16 8.74
C ILE A 44 2.58 3.14 9.83
N GLN A 45 1.84 4.19 9.46
CA GLN A 45 1.32 5.17 10.43
C GLN A 45 0.33 4.56 11.43
N ARG A 46 -0.42 3.54 11.01
CA ARG A 46 -1.39 2.81 11.85
C ARG A 46 -0.76 1.62 12.57
N ALA A 47 0.48 1.27 12.26
CA ALA A 47 1.16 0.17 12.91
C ALA A 47 1.34 0.47 14.41
N PRO A 48 1.20 -0.53 15.29
CA PRO A 48 1.45 -0.34 16.70
C PRO A 48 2.90 0.10 16.91
N LYS A 49 3.11 1.25 17.56
CA LYS A 49 4.45 1.82 17.78
C LYS A 49 5.25 1.08 18.86
N ASN A 50 4.55 0.33 19.71
CA ASN A 50 5.12 -0.42 20.84
C ASN A 50 4.96 -1.93 20.59
N VAL A 51 5.44 -2.41 19.44
CA VAL A 51 5.68 -3.85 19.28
C VAL A 51 7.04 -4.14 19.91
N PRO A 52 7.14 -5.02 20.92
CA PRO A 52 8.43 -5.46 21.42
C PRO A 52 9.11 -6.27 20.32
N LEU A 53 10.03 -5.64 19.60
CA LEU A 53 10.94 -6.31 18.68
C LEU A 53 11.91 -7.15 19.51
N THR A 54 11.80 -8.47 19.42
CA THR A 54 12.76 -9.37 20.06
C THR A 54 13.96 -9.59 19.13
N GLU A 55 15.10 -9.99 19.69
CA GLU A 55 16.28 -10.34 18.89
C GLU A 55 16.00 -11.51 17.93
N GLU A 56 15.06 -12.39 18.31
CA GLU A 56 14.60 -13.52 17.51
C GLU A 56 13.84 -13.06 16.25
N ASP A 57 12.98 -12.04 16.35
CA ASP A 57 12.25 -11.46 15.21
C ASP A 57 13.23 -10.88 14.17
N ILE A 58 14.28 -10.21 14.63
CA ILE A 58 15.32 -9.62 13.77
C ILE A 58 16.15 -10.72 13.10
N LEU A 59 16.54 -11.75 13.86
CA LEU A 59 17.29 -12.89 13.34
C LEU A 59 16.48 -13.64 12.26
N ASN A 60 15.19 -13.86 12.49
CA ASN A 60 14.31 -14.53 11.54
C ASN A 60 14.19 -13.73 10.23
N GLU A 61 13.94 -12.43 10.30
CA GLU A 61 13.84 -11.57 9.11
C GLU A 61 15.17 -11.51 8.33
N VAL A 62 16.30 -11.41 9.03
CA VAL A 62 17.63 -11.39 8.40
C VAL A 62 17.95 -12.73 7.76
N MET A 63 17.62 -13.84 8.42
CA MET A 63 17.81 -15.19 7.88
C MET A 63 16.93 -15.44 6.67
N GLU A 64 15.67 -15.01 6.69
CA GLU A 64 14.76 -15.08 5.54
C GLU A 64 15.27 -14.25 4.36
N HIS A 65 15.77 -13.03 4.59
CA HIS A 65 16.27 -12.18 3.50
C HIS A 65 17.63 -12.66 2.94
N ARG A 66 18.50 -13.27 3.76
CA ARG A 66 19.80 -13.79 3.31
C ARG A 66 19.72 -15.17 2.68
N TYR A 67 18.86 -16.02 3.21
CA TYR A 67 18.80 -17.42 2.84
C TYR A 67 17.52 -17.81 2.13
N GLY A 68 16.57 -16.87 1.94
CA GLY A 68 15.38 -16.99 1.09
C GLY A 68 14.70 -18.32 1.27
N THR A 69 13.82 -18.44 2.27
CA THR A 69 13.26 -19.69 2.80
C THR A 69 13.30 -20.84 1.79
N ALA A 70 14.11 -21.85 2.10
CA ALA A 70 13.89 -23.20 1.63
C ALA A 70 12.54 -23.69 2.20
N GLN A 71 11.43 -23.29 1.57
CA GLN A 71 10.15 -24.00 1.50
C GLN A 71 9.17 -23.26 0.59
#